data_AF-A0AAJ1YGM6-F1
#
_entry.id   AF-A0AAJ1YGM6-F1
#
_cell.length_a   1.000
_cell.length_b   1.000
_cell.length_c   1.000
_cell.angle_alpha   90.00
_cell.angle_beta   90.00
_cell.angle_gamma   90.00
#
_symmetry.space_group_name_H-M   'P 1'
#
loop_
_entity.id
_entity.type
_entity.pdbx_description
1 polymer ?
#
loop_
_entity_poly.entity_id
_entity_poly.type
_entity_poly.pdbx_seq_one_letter_code
_entity_poly.pdbx_strand_id
1 'polypeptide(L)'
;QALITPHLDAPVIDRSSHLDSNATQEQRDTAKAAAEELAAYHHNNPEGNPTHQNAPASHQDDRQNEQSTLTAGKYASANIPRDGIDGKNGADGKDGQSITGKKGAKGKDADMTLVNANVVALRGVRNEQAAQGAYIQQNSANVALNRSRIASNSAAINQNSHDIAANRKDIDENTKDIKRVGAMAQAVSSLHYNRNESGYAVAAGEYDGEASIAGGMQFSTSQDSAVTMQVSWDGNATGAGVGFHSNF
;
A
#
# COMPACT_ATOMS: atom_id res chain seq x y z
N GLN A 1 38.07 31.85 -7.61
CA GLN A 1 36.74 31.23 -7.44
C GLN A 1 37.00 29.81 -6.95
N ALA A 2 36.90 29.57 -5.64
CA ALA A 2 37.10 28.25 -5.04
C ALA A 2 35.78 27.88 -4.35
N LEU A 3 35.18 26.79 -4.82
CA LEU A 3 33.86 26.33 -4.44
C LEU A 3 33.97 25.61 -3.09
N ILE A 4 33.46 26.23 -2.02
CA ILE A 4 33.36 25.60 -0.70
C ILE A 4 32.05 24.81 -0.70
N THR A 5 32.12 23.49 -0.77
CA THR A 5 31.00 22.58 -0.54
C THR A 5 30.79 22.40 0.97
N PRO A 6 29.61 22.71 1.54
CA PRO A 6 29.33 22.42 2.92
C PRO A 6 29.11 20.91 3.12
N HIS A 7 29.86 20.34 4.06
CA HIS A 7 29.69 18.98 4.56
C HIS A 7 28.38 18.92 5.35
N LEU A 8 27.33 18.30 4.79
CA LEU A 8 26.13 17.94 5.53
C LEU A 8 26.44 16.66 6.33
N ASP A 9 26.97 16.83 7.54
CA ASP A 9 26.81 15.82 8.59
C ASP A 9 25.36 15.87 9.07
N ALA A 10 24.45 15.32 8.26
CA ALA A 10 23.14 14.93 8.75
C ALA A 10 23.33 13.65 9.58
N PRO A 11 22.84 13.57 10.83
CA PRO A 11 22.92 12.33 11.58
C PRO A 11 22.22 11.24 10.78
N VAL A 12 22.97 10.19 10.45
CA VAL A 12 22.40 8.94 9.96
C VAL A 12 21.53 8.42 11.11
N ILE A 13 20.24 8.72 11.05
CA ILE A 13 19.26 8.11 11.94
C ILE A 13 19.27 6.63 11.59
N ASP A 14 19.96 5.84 12.42
CA ASP A 14 19.92 4.40 12.39
C ASP A 14 18.47 3.96 12.64
N ARG A 15 17.77 3.61 11.55
CA ARG A 15 16.37 3.17 11.57
C ARG A 15 16.23 1.70 12.00
N SER A 16 17.29 1.05 12.49
CA SER A 16 17.24 -0.34 12.93
C SER A 16 16.42 -0.56 14.20
N SER A 17 16.11 0.50 14.96
CA SER A 17 15.46 0.37 16.28
C SER A 17 13.97 0.73 16.33
N HIS A 18 13.30 1.03 15.21
CA HIS A 18 11.90 1.50 15.23
C HIS A 18 10.92 0.72 14.36
N LEU A 19 11.26 -0.50 13.97
CA LEU A 19 10.28 -1.47 13.53
C LEU A 19 9.93 -2.38 14.70
N ASP A 20 8.81 -2.09 15.37
CA ASP A 20 8.00 -3.14 16.00
C ASP A 20 7.48 -4.05 14.88
N SER A 21 8.37 -4.82 14.25
CA SER A 21 8.02 -5.83 13.29
C SER A 21 8.28 -7.18 13.92
N ASN A 22 7.21 -7.91 14.20
CA ASN A 22 7.20 -9.37 14.36
C ASN A 22 7.70 -10.11 13.08
N ALA A 23 8.49 -9.44 12.24
CA ALA A 23 9.13 -10.02 11.09
C ALA A 23 10.47 -10.63 11.54
N THR A 24 10.60 -11.94 11.40
CA THR A 24 11.88 -12.64 11.58
C THR A 24 12.90 -12.11 10.58
N GLN A 25 14.19 -12.26 10.88
CA GLN A 25 15.28 -11.86 9.96
C GLN A 25 15.11 -12.49 8.57
N GLU A 26 14.62 -13.73 8.53
CA GLU A 26 14.27 -14.47 7.32
C GLU A 26 13.20 -13.78 6.47
N GLN A 27 12.21 -13.15 7.09
CA GLN A 27 11.16 -12.39 6.39
C GLN A 27 11.68 -11.09 5.78
N ARG A 28 12.67 -10.44 6.43
CA ARG A 28 13.35 -9.26 5.88
C ARG A 28 14.24 -9.63 4.69
N ASP A 29 14.98 -10.73 4.81
CA ASP A 29 15.88 -11.20 3.76
C ASP A 29 15.10 -11.70 2.54
N THR A 30 13.95 -12.35 2.75
CA THR A 30 13.01 -12.73 1.67
C THR A 30 12.41 -11.51 0.97
N ALA A 31 12.02 -10.48 1.72
CA ALA A 31 11.48 -9.25 1.13
C ALA A 31 12.54 -8.47 0.33
N LYS A 32 13.79 -8.49 0.79
CA LYS A 32 14.92 -7.87 0.10
C LYS A 32 15.29 -8.65 -1.17
N ALA A 33 15.34 -9.98 -1.12
CA ALA A 33 15.54 -10.83 -2.29
C ALA A 33 14.42 -10.65 -3.33
N ALA A 34 13.15 -10.56 -2.89
CA ALA A 34 12.03 -10.30 -3.78
C ALA A 34 12.08 -8.90 -4.43
N ALA A 35 12.58 -7.89 -3.70
CA ALA A 35 12.78 -6.55 -4.25
C ALA A 35 13.94 -6.50 -5.27
N GLU A 36 15.01 -7.27 -5.04
CA GLU A 36 16.14 -7.42 -5.96
C GLU A 36 15.75 -8.23 -7.22
N GLU A 37 14.91 -9.26 -7.09
CA GLU A 37 14.33 -10.01 -8.21
C GLU A 37 13.39 -9.13 -9.06
N LEU A 38 12.60 -8.26 -8.42
CA LEU A 38 11.77 -7.27 -9.11
C LEU A 38 12.65 -6.27 -9.89
N ALA A 39 13.77 -5.82 -9.31
CA ALA A 39 14.70 -4.90 -9.97
C ALA A 39 15.40 -5.55 -11.20
N ALA A 40 15.69 -6.85 -11.14
CA ALA A 40 16.19 -7.62 -12.29
C ALA A 40 15.13 -7.80 -13.39
N TYR A 41 13.86 -7.98 -13.01
CA TYR A 41 12.73 -8.05 -13.96
C TYR A 41 12.53 -6.70 -14.69
N HIS A 42 12.69 -5.58 -14.00
CA HIS A 42 12.58 -4.24 -14.58
C HIS A 42 13.76 -3.86 -15.51
N HIS A 43 14.97 -4.39 -15.29
CA HIS A 43 16.12 -4.16 -16.18
C HIS A 43 16.00 -4.87 -17.54
N ASN A 44 15.34 -6.03 -17.58
CA ASN A 44 15.19 -6.83 -18.80
C ASN A 44 13.88 -6.55 -19.57
N ASN A 45 12.99 -5.69 -19.06
CA ASN A 45 11.76 -5.26 -19.73
C ASN A 45 11.40 -3.80 -19.41
N PRO A 46 12.14 -2.82 -19.98
CA PRO A 46 12.01 -1.40 -19.65
C PRO A 46 10.71 -0.76 -20.15
N GLU A 47 9.96 -1.42 -21.05
CA GLU A 47 8.73 -0.90 -21.64
C GLU A 47 7.45 -1.41 -20.94
N GLY A 48 7.56 -2.27 -19.92
CA GLY A 48 6.40 -2.81 -19.20
C GLY A 48 5.45 -3.63 -20.08
N ASN A 49 5.91 -4.08 -21.25
CA ASN A 49 5.09 -4.79 -22.21
C ASN A 49 5.01 -6.28 -21.81
N PRO A 50 3.83 -6.87 -21.55
CA PRO A 50 3.72 -8.29 -21.26
C PRO A 50 4.29 -9.11 -22.43
N THR A 51 5.23 -10.02 -22.16
CA THR A 51 5.90 -10.86 -23.16
C THR A 51 4.99 -11.93 -23.81
N HIS A 52 3.69 -11.86 -23.59
CA HIS A 52 2.71 -12.60 -24.36
C HIS A 52 1.80 -11.63 -25.08
N GLN A 53 2.14 -11.41 -26.35
CA GLN A 53 1.34 -10.71 -27.34
C GLN A 53 -0.15 -11.07 -27.18
N ASN A 54 -0.95 -10.02 -27.02
CA ASN A 54 -2.38 -10.03 -27.26
C ASN A 54 -2.63 -10.56 -28.68
N ALA A 55 -2.88 -11.86 -28.84
CA ALA A 55 -3.58 -12.37 -30.01
C ALA A 55 -5.07 -12.42 -29.64
N PRO A 56 -5.98 -11.88 -30.48
CA PRO A 56 -7.41 -11.99 -30.23
C PRO A 56 -7.79 -13.47 -30.12
N ALA A 57 -8.63 -13.80 -29.14
CA ALA A 57 -9.03 -15.15 -28.76
C ALA A 57 -9.60 -16.00 -29.93
N SER A 58 -9.98 -15.36 -31.05
CA SER A 58 -10.53 -16.05 -32.22
C SER A 58 -9.52 -16.93 -32.98
N HIS A 59 -8.23 -16.59 -33.01
CA HIS A 59 -7.25 -17.35 -33.81
C HIS A 59 -6.51 -18.46 -33.06
N GLN A 60 -6.56 -18.47 -31.72
CA GLN A 60 -5.98 -19.57 -30.95
C GLN A 60 -6.94 -20.76 -30.88
N ASP A 61 -8.24 -20.50 -30.76
CA ASP A 61 -9.27 -21.55 -30.82
C ASP A 61 -9.33 -22.18 -32.21
N ASP A 62 -9.28 -21.40 -33.29
CA ASP A 62 -9.27 -21.93 -34.66
C ASP A 62 -8.02 -22.76 -34.94
N ARG A 63 -6.82 -22.30 -34.55
CA ARG A 63 -5.59 -23.08 -34.73
C ARG A 63 -5.52 -24.30 -33.83
N GLN A 64 -6.05 -24.24 -32.60
CA GLN A 64 -6.13 -25.41 -31.73
C GLN A 64 -7.20 -26.40 -32.20
N ASN A 65 -8.29 -25.94 -32.79
CA ASN A 65 -9.33 -26.78 -33.37
C ASN A 65 -8.85 -27.40 -34.69
N GLU A 66 -8.23 -26.64 -35.60
CA GLU A 66 -7.59 -27.16 -36.81
C GLU A 66 -6.46 -28.13 -36.49
N GLN A 67 -5.61 -27.82 -35.50
CA GLN A 67 -4.54 -28.73 -35.10
C GLN A 67 -5.07 -29.95 -34.35
N SER A 68 -6.16 -29.84 -33.58
CA SER A 68 -6.87 -30.99 -33.03
C SER A 68 -7.54 -31.83 -34.11
N THR A 69 -8.04 -31.22 -35.19
CA THR A 69 -8.66 -31.90 -36.34
C THR A 69 -7.60 -32.58 -37.20
N LEU A 70 -6.45 -31.93 -37.44
CA LEU A 70 -5.29 -32.47 -38.13
C LEU A 70 -4.64 -33.60 -37.33
N THR A 71 -4.54 -33.45 -36.01
CA THR A 71 -3.95 -34.46 -35.11
C THR A 71 -4.91 -35.64 -34.93
N ALA A 72 -6.22 -35.40 -34.83
CA ALA A 72 -7.25 -36.44 -34.87
C ALA A 72 -7.30 -37.15 -36.22
N GLY A 73 -7.11 -36.45 -37.35
CA GLY A 73 -6.99 -37.05 -38.68
C GLY A 73 -5.72 -37.89 -38.84
N LYS A 74 -4.59 -37.45 -38.27
CA LYS A 74 -3.30 -38.16 -38.29
C LYS A 74 -3.28 -39.40 -37.39
N TYR A 75 -3.97 -39.36 -36.26
CA TYR A 75 -4.13 -40.52 -35.37
C TYR A 75 -5.33 -41.40 -35.76
N ALA A 76 -6.38 -40.90 -36.40
CA ALA A 76 -7.39 -41.74 -37.03
C ALA A 76 -6.82 -42.53 -38.21
N SER A 77 -5.80 -42.00 -38.91
CA SER A 77 -5.06 -42.70 -39.97
C SER A 77 -3.88 -43.56 -39.47
N ALA A 78 -3.47 -43.43 -38.20
CA ALA A 78 -2.50 -44.30 -37.55
C ALA A 78 -3.16 -45.42 -36.71
N ASN A 79 -4.36 -45.15 -36.18
CA ASN A 79 -5.25 -46.05 -35.43
C ASN A 79 -6.50 -46.44 -36.25
N ILE A 80 -6.41 -46.39 -37.58
CA ILE A 80 -7.28 -47.26 -38.40
C ILE A 80 -7.01 -48.66 -37.86
N PRO A 81 -8.03 -49.46 -37.51
CA PRO A 81 -7.83 -50.88 -37.37
C PRO A 81 -7.14 -51.32 -38.65
N ARG A 82 -5.83 -51.55 -38.58
CA ARG A 82 -5.18 -52.33 -39.59
C ARG A 82 -5.71 -53.70 -39.28
N ASP A 83 -6.61 -54.17 -40.12
CA ASP A 83 -6.75 -55.61 -40.32
C ASP A 83 -5.31 -56.10 -40.37
N GLY A 84 -4.91 -56.86 -39.35
CA GLY A 84 -3.56 -57.39 -39.29
C GLY A 84 -3.34 -58.02 -40.65
N ILE A 85 -2.25 -57.65 -41.33
CA ILE A 85 -1.85 -58.23 -42.62
C ILE A 85 -2.32 -59.67 -42.60
N ASP A 86 -3.29 -60.03 -43.46
CA ASP A 86 -3.84 -61.39 -43.49
C ASP A 86 -2.66 -62.33 -43.33
N GLY A 87 -2.57 -62.96 -42.15
CA GLY A 87 -1.51 -63.90 -41.87
C GLY A 87 -1.81 -65.11 -42.72
N LYS A 88 -1.52 -65.06 -44.02
CA LYS A 88 -1.91 -66.04 -45.04
C LYS A 88 -3.27 -66.70 -44.70
N ASN A 89 -4.37 -66.01 -45.01
CA ASN A 89 -5.75 -66.47 -44.84
C ASN A 89 -6.24 -66.66 -43.39
N GLY A 90 -7.19 -65.82 -43.00
CA GLY A 90 -8.33 -66.24 -42.19
C GLY A 90 -9.60 -65.76 -42.90
N ALA A 91 -9.93 -66.38 -44.04
CA ALA A 91 -11.03 -65.93 -44.89
C ALA A 91 -12.39 -65.94 -44.16
N ASP A 92 -13.12 -64.83 -44.20
CA ASP A 92 -14.58 -64.91 -44.13
C ASP A 92 -15.08 -65.32 -45.51
N GLY A 93 -15.65 -66.52 -45.57
CA GLY A 93 -16.20 -67.14 -46.78
C GLY A 93 -17.16 -66.19 -47.48
N LYS A 94 -16.92 -65.98 -48.77
CA LYS A 94 -17.78 -65.19 -49.64
C LYS A 94 -19.17 -65.79 -49.70
N ASP A 95 -20.21 -64.95 -49.71
CA ASP A 95 -21.51 -65.34 -50.24
C ASP A 95 -21.32 -65.69 -51.71
N GLY A 96 -21.28 -67.00 -51.98
CA GLY A 96 -20.89 -67.53 -53.27
C GLY A 96 -20.81 -69.05 -53.25
N GLN A 97 -21.98 -69.70 -53.10
CA GLN A 97 -22.26 -71.02 -53.68
C GLN A 97 -21.70 -72.31 -53.03
N SER A 98 -21.41 -72.39 -51.73
CA SER A 98 -21.15 -73.71 -51.11
C SER A 98 -21.69 -73.91 -49.69
N ILE A 99 -22.35 -75.06 -49.53
CA ILE A 99 -23.41 -75.46 -48.60
C ILE A 99 -22.97 -76.01 -47.22
N THR A 100 -21.76 -75.77 -46.69
CA THR A 100 -21.36 -76.43 -45.40
C THR A 100 -20.46 -75.66 -44.42
N GLY A 101 -20.13 -74.38 -44.62
CA GLY A 101 -19.21 -73.66 -43.73
C GLY A 101 -19.86 -73.03 -42.49
N LYS A 102 -19.42 -73.39 -41.27
CA LYS A 102 -19.79 -72.68 -40.04
C LYS A 102 -19.26 -71.24 -40.08
N LYS A 103 -20.11 -70.28 -39.74
CA LYS A 103 -19.78 -68.85 -39.66
C LYS A 103 -18.60 -68.61 -38.70
N GLY A 104 -17.51 -68.00 -39.20
CA GLY A 104 -16.33 -67.64 -38.41
C GLY A 104 -16.66 -66.57 -37.36
N ALA A 105 -16.03 -66.66 -36.19
CA ALA A 105 -16.18 -65.66 -35.14
C ALA A 105 -15.51 -64.35 -35.57
N LYS A 106 -16.22 -63.23 -35.38
CA LYS A 106 -15.74 -61.88 -35.71
C LYS A 106 -14.31 -61.66 -35.19
N GLY A 107 -13.45 -61.12 -36.05
CA GLY A 107 -12.07 -60.77 -35.72
C GLY A 107 -11.98 -59.89 -34.47
N LYS A 108 -10.85 -59.96 -33.77
CA LYS A 108 -10.55 -59.12 -32.61
C LYS A 108 -10.50 -57.64 -33.04
N ASP A 109 -11.63 -56.96 -32.99
CA ASP A 109 -11.67 -55.50 -32.93
C ASP A 109 -10.74 -55.08 -31.78
N ALA A 110 -9.82 -54.15 -32.02
CA ALA A 110 -8.90 -53.69 -30.97
C ALA A 110 -9.73 -53.13 -29.80
N ASP A 111 -9.51 -53.66 -28.60
CA ASP A 111 -10.17 -53.16 -27.39
C ASP A 111 -9.73 -51.71 -27.12
N MET A 112 -10.52 -50.76 -27.61
CA MET A 112 -10.28 -49.32 -27.50
C MET A 112 -10.75 -48.74 -26.16
N THR A 113 -11.20 -49.55 -25.21
CA THR A 113 -11.78 -49.09 -23.94
C THR A 113 -10.81 -48.20 -23.17
N LEU A 114 -9.55 -48.61 -23.06
CA LEU A 114 -8.49 -47.85 -22.37
C LEU A 114 -8.13 -46.55 -23.10
N VAL A 115 -8.10 -46.59 -24.43
CA VAL A 115 -7.82 -45.39 -25.25
C VAL A 115 -8.92 -44.36 -25.06
N ASN A 116 -10.19 -44.77 -25.11
CA ASN A 116 -11.33 -43.90 -24.89
C ASN A 116 -11.36 -43.34 -23.46
N ALA A 117 -11.01 -44.14 -22.45
CA ALA A 117 -10.87 -43.69 -21.07
C ALA A 117 -9.76 -42.61 -20.94
N ASN A 118 -8.61 -42.83 -21.57
CA ASN A 118 -7.51 -41.87 -21.58
C ASN A 118 -7.90 -40.56 -22.29
N VAL A 119 -8.64 -40.63 -23.40
CA VAL A 119 -9.16 -39.43 -24.10
C VAL A 119 -10.07 -38.60 -23.19
N VAL A 120 -10.95 -39.25 -22.43
CA VAL A 120 -11.83 -38.58 -21.46
C VAL A 120 -11.02 -37.96 -20.32
N ALA A 121 -10.06 -38.69 -19.75
CA ALA A 121 -9.19 -38.18 -18.68
C ALA A 121 -8.39 -36.94 -19.14
N LEU A 122 -7.83 -36.96 -20.35
CA LEU A 122 -7.11 -35.82 -20.91
C LEU A 122 -7.99 -34.60 -21.15
N ARG A 123 -9.28 -34.79 -21.50
CA ARG A 123 -10.25 -33.67 -21.54
C ARG A 123 -10.47 -33.08 -20.14
N GLY A 124 -10.56 -33.92 -19.11
CA GLY A 124 -10.63 -33.50 -17.71
C GLY A 124 -9.43 -32.63 -17.30
N VAL A 125 -8.21 -33.12 -17.58
CA VAL A 125 -6.97 -32.37 -17.31
C VAL A 125 -6.95 -31.01 -18.01
N ARG A 126 -7.38 -30.94 -19.28
CA ARG A 126 -7.45 -29.65 -20.00
C ARG A 126 -8.44 -28.66 -19.36
N ASN A 127 -9.59 -29.14 -18.90
CA ASN A 127 -10.57 -28.30 -18.22
C ASN A 127 -10.03 -27.76 -16.89
N GLU A 128 -9.34 -28.60 -16.12
CA GLU A 128 -8.68 -28.18 -14.87
C GLU A 128 -7.57 -27.15 -15.13
N GLN A 129 -6.76 -27.35 -16.16
CA GLN A 129 -5.74 -26.38 -16.58
C GLN A 129 -6.35 -25.03 -16.97
N ALA A 130 -7.47 -25.04 -17.70
CA ALA A 130 -8.19 -23.82 -18.04
C ALA A 130 -8.72 -23.08 -16.80
N ALA A 131 -9.29 -23.82 -15.84
CA ALA A 131 -9.75 -23.26 -14.57
C ALA A 131 -8.59 -22.69 -13.73
N GLN A 132 -7.47 -23.42 -13.62
CA GLN A 132 -6.26 -22.95 -12.96
C GLN A 132 -5.71 -21.67 -13.60
N GLY A 133 -5.71 -21.61 -14.94
CA GLY A 133 -5.35 -20.40 -15.68
C GLY A 133 -6.22 -19.20 -15.27
N ALA A 134 -7.54 -19.38 -15.21
CA ALA A 134 -8.46 -18.32 -14.78
C ALA A 134 -8.17 -17.85 -13.34
N TYR A 135 -7.91 -18.77 -12.40
CA TYR A 135 -7.55 -18.42 -11.02
C TYR A 135 -6.21 -17.66 -10.94
N ILE A 136 -5.21 -18.05 -11.73
CA ILE A 136 -3.91 -17.34 -11.79
C ILE A 136 -4.11 -15.90 -12.28
N GLN A 137 -4.92 -15.71 -13.33
CA GLN A 137 -5.21 -14.36 -13.84
C GLN A 137 -5.94 -13.50 -12.81
N GLN A 138 -6.91 -14.07 -12.09
CA GLN A 138 -7.61 -13.37 -11.01
C GLN A 138 -6.67 -13.02 -9.85
N ASN A 139 -5.79 -13.94 -9.45
CA ASN A 139 -4.81 -13.70 -8.39
C ASN A 139 -3.81 -12.61 -8.80
N SER A 140 -3.34 -12.64 -10.05
CA SER A 140 -2.49 -11.59 -10.61
C SER A 140 -3.15 -10.21 -10.53
N ALA A 141 -4.43 -10.10 -10.92
CA ALA A 141 -5.19 -8.86 -10.79
C ALA A 141 -5.34 -8.40 -9.33
N ASN A 142 -5.62 -9.31 -8.40
CA ASN A 142 -5.72 -9.00 -6.97
C ASN A 142 -4.39 -8.50 -6.39
N VAL A 143 -3.27 -9.12 -6.78
CA VAL A 143 -1.93 -8.68 -6.37
C VAL A 143 -1.63 -7.27 -6.89
N ALA A 144 -1.98 -6.96 -8.14
CA ALA A 144 -1.82 -5.62 -8.71
C ALA A 144 -2.64 -4.58 -7.96
N LEU A 145 -3.91 -4.89 -7.63
CA LEU A 145 -4.77 -4.01 -6.82
C LEU A 145 -4.21 -3.80 -5.41
N ASN A 146 -3.71 -4.86 -4.77
CA ASN A 146 -3.10 -4.77 -3.45
C ASN A 146 -1.83 -3.90 -3.49
N ARG A 147 -0.98 -4.04 -4.51
CA ARG A 147 0.19 -3.19 -4.71
C ARG A 147 -0.19 -1.71 -4.81
N SER A 148 -1.24 -1.40 -5.57
CA SER A 148 -1.77 -0.03 -5.69
C SER A 148 -2.26 0.51 -4.33
N ARG A 149 -3.05 -0.28 -3.60
CA ARG A 149 -3.52 0.11 -2.24
C ARG A 149 -2.38 0.34 -1.26
N ILE A 150 -1.34 -0.49 -1.30
CA ILE A 150 -0.15 -0.32 -0.45
C ILE A 150 0.56 0.99 -0.78
N ALA A 151 0.71 1.33 -2.05
CA ALA A 151 1.32 2.60 -2.47
C ALA A 151 0.51 3.81 -1.96
N SER A 152 -0.82 3.77 -2.11
CA SER A 152 -1.70 4.82 -1.57
C SER A 152 -1.62 4.94 -0.05
N ASN A 153 -1.62 3.81 0.67
CA ASN A 153 -1.49 3.79 2.12
C ASN A 153 -0.12 4.34 2.56
N SER A 154 0.95 4.01 1.85
CA SER A 154 2.29 4.53 2.12
C SER A 154 2.34 6.06 1.95
N ALA A 155 1.72 6.60 0.90
CA ALA A 155 1.63 8.04 0.70
C ALA A 155 0.83 8.72 1.82
N ALA A 156 -0.30 8.14 2.24
CA ALA A 156 -1.10 8.64 3.35
C ALA A 156 -0.35 8.63 4.69
N ILE A 157 0.41 7.56 4.97
CA ILE A 157 1.26 7.47 6.18
C ILE A 157 2.34 8.56 6.17
N ASN A 158 2.96 8.82 5.02
CA ASN A 158 3.95 9.90 4.90
C ASN A 158 3.30 11.27 5.17
N GLN A 159 2.11 11.53 4.62
CA GLN A 159 1.38 12.78 4.89
C GLN A 159 1.03 12.92 6.37
N ASN A 160 0.48 11.86 6.98
CA ASN A 160 0.16 11.85 8.40
C ASN A 160 1.40 12.11 9.27
N SER A 161 2.57 11.61 8.86
CA SER A 161 3.83 11.86 9.57
C SER A 161 4.24 13.34 9.50
N HIS A 162 4.03 14.00 8.36
CA HIS A 162 4.25 15.45 8.23
C HIS A 162 3.26 16.25 9.08
N ASP A 163 1.99 15.88 9.07
CA ASP A 163 0.95 16.56 9.84
C ASP A 163 1.19 16.42 11.35
N ILE A 164 1.61 15.24 11.81
CA ILE A 164 2.00 15.02 13.22
C ILE A 164 3.20 15.91 13.60
N ALA A 165 4.19 16.05 12.72
CA ALA A 165 5.34 16.91 12.98
C ALA A 165 4.94 18.40 13.05
N ALA A 166 4.04 18.86 12.18
CA ALA A 166 3.48 20.21 12.23
C ALA A 166 2.71 20.44 13.53
N ASN A 167 1.79 19.53 13.89
CA ASN A 167 1.02 19.62 15.14
C ASN A 167 1.92 19.67 16.38
N ARG A 168 3.02 18.89 16.40
CA ARG A 168 3.99 18.94 17.49
C ARG A 168 4.63 20.33 17.63
N LYS A 169 5.01 20.94 16.51
CA LYS A 169 5.56 22.30 16.50
C LYS A 169 4.54 23.32 17.03
N ASP A 170 3.29 23.22 16.59
CA ASP A 170 2.22 24.12 17.02
C ASP A 170 1.92 23.96 18.53
N ILE A 171 1.98 22.74 19.05
CA ILE A 171 1.84 22.47 20.50
C ILE A 171 3.02 23.08 21.29
N ASP A 172 4.24 22.97 20.78
CA ASP A 172 5.42 23.56 21.42
C ASP A 172 5.33 25.10 21.43
N GLU A 173 4.84 25.71 20.36
CA GLU A 173 4.58 27.16 20.26
C GLU A 173 3.47 27.59 21.23
N ASN A 174 2.31 26.91 21.23
CA ASN A 174 1.22 27.18 22.16
C ASN A 174 1.66 27.02 23.62
N THR A 175 2.50 26.03 23.93
CA THR A 175 3.05 25.83 25.27
C THR A 175 3.89 27.03 25.69
N LYS A 176 4.73 27.57 24.80
CA LYS A 176 5.49 28.79 25.09
C LYS A 176 4.57 29.98 25.30
N ASP A 177 3.58 30.18 24.43
CA ASP A 177 2.63 31.30 24.54
C ASP A 177 1.84 31.26 25.85
N ILE A 178 1.41 30.08 26.31
CA ILE A 178 0.77 29.92 27.62
C ILE A 178 1.71 30.35 28.75
N LYS A 179 2.99 29.96 28.71
CA LYS A 179 3.96 30.39 29.72
C LYS A 179 4.13 31.90 29.74
N ARG A 180 4.20 32.53 28.56
CA ARG A 180 4.30 33.98 28.44
C ARG A 180 3.08 34.70 29.02
N VAL A 181 1.87 34.24 28.70
CA VAL A 181 0.64 34.76 29.28
C VAL A 181 0.63 34.60 30.81
N GLY A 182 1.12 33.46 31.31
CA GLY A 182 1.32 33.23 32.74
C GLY A 182 2.24 34.26 33.38
N ALA A 183 3.39 34.54 32.74
CA ALA A 183 4.34 35.55 33.20
C ALA A 183 3.71 36.94 33.21
N MET A 184 3.00 37.32 32.15
CA MET A 184 2.30 38.61 32.04
C MET A 184 1.24 38.76 33.14
N ALA A 185 0.52 37.68 33.46
CA ALA A 185 -0.43 37.69 34.56
C ALA A 185 0.24 37.91 35.91
N GLN A 186 1.42 37.32 36.16
CA GLN A 186 2.21 37.58 37.37
C GLN A 186 2.73 39.03 37.42
N ALA A 187 3.16 39.59 36.29
CA ALA A 187 3.62 40.96 36.22
C ALA A 187 2.48 41.94 36.53
N VAL A 188 1.32 41.77 35.90
CA VAL A 188 0.16 42.64 36.09
C VAL A 188 -0.42 42.51 37.50
N SER A 189 -0.49 41.31 38.07
CA SER A 189 -1.01 41.10 39.44
C SER A 189 -0.10 41.74 40.50
N SER A 190 1.19 41.91 40.19
CA SER A 190 2.17 42.54 41.07
C SER A 190 2.19 44.07 40.97
N LEU A 191 1.36 44.68 40.11
CA LEU A 191 1.18 46.13 40.08
C LEU A 191 0.48 46.59 41.35
N HIS A 192 1.19 47.40 42.14
CA HIS A 192 0.69 47.92 43.41
C HIS A 192 0.43 49.42 43.32
N TYR A 193 -0.73 49.86 43.82
CA TYR A 193 -1.14 51.26 43.87
C TYR A 193 -1.51 51.67 45.29
N ASN A 194 -1.22 52.91 45.65
CA ASN A 194 -1.71 53.48 46.90
C ASN A 194 -3.21 53.77 46.80
N ARG A 195 -3.91 53.71 47.94
CA ARG A 195 -5.37 53.82 48.00
C ARG A 195 -5.84 55.14 47.40
N ASN A 196 -6.64 55.04 46.33
CA ASN A 196 -7.38 56.13 45.69
C ASN A 196 -6.51 57.36 45.37
N GLU A 197 -5.22 57.15 45.14
CA GLU A 197 -4.27 58.18 44.72
C GLU A 197 -3.89 57.95 43.26
N SER A 198 -3.71 59.03 42.50
CA SER A 198 -3.19 58.92 41.14
C SER A 198 -1.71 58.54 41.19
N GLY A 199 -1.30 57.58 40.38
CA GLY A 199 0.08 57.07 40.41
C GLY A 199 0.39 56.11 39.27
N TYR A 200 1.62 55.61 39.25
CA TYR A 200 2.06 54.60 38.30
C TYR A 200 2.77 53.45 39.02
N ALA A 201 2.75 52.27 38.41
CA ALA A 201 3.43 51.08 38.89
C ALA A 201 4.12 50.36 37.73
N VAL A 202 5.25 49.73 38.02
CA VAL A 202 5.97 48.86 37.09
C VAL A 202 6.31 47.58 37.83
N ALA A 203 6.12 46.45 37.18
CA ALA A 203 6.42 45.14 37.75
C ALA A 203 6.98 44.20 36.68
N ALA A 204 7.74 43.20 37.11
CA ALA A 204 8.18 42.09 36.28
C ALA A 204 7.56 40.80 36.81
N GLY A 205 7.26 39.86 35.93
CA GLY A 205 6.67 38.58 36.27
C GLY A 205 7.38 37.46 35.53
N GLU A 206 7.55 36.32 36.20
CA GLU A 206 8.13 35.12 35.61
C GLU A 206 7.19 33.94 35.83
N TYR A 207 7.03 33.09 34.83
CA TYR A 207 6.29 31.84 34.95
C TYR A 207 6.95 30.75 34.10
N ASP A 208 7.39 29.68 34.76
CA ASP A 208 8.00 28.50 34.13
C ASP A 208 9.12 28.84 33.12
N GLY A 209 9.98 29.80 33.50
CA GLY A 209 11.16 30.22 32.75
C GLY A 209 10.93 31.32 31.70
N GLU A 210 9.69 31.77 31.48
CA GLU A 210 9.42 32.97 30.66
C GLU A 210 9.26 34.20 31.55
N ALA A 211 9.87 35.31 31.16
CA ALA A 211 9.77 36.59 31.84
C ALA A 211 8.91 37.59 31.05
N SER A 212 8.27 38.51 31.77
CA SER A 212 7.50 39.61 31.20
C SER A 212 7.62 40.86 32.06
N ILE A 213 7.20 41.99 31.51
CA ILE A 213 7.09 43.27 32.21
C ILE A 213 5.68 43.81 32.08
N ALA A 214 5.21 44.49 33.13
CA ALA A 214 3.96 45.22 33.12
C ALA A 214 4.17 46.64 33.64
N GLY A 215 3.40 47.57 33.09
CA GLY A 215 3.32 48.95 33.55
C GLY A 215 1.86 49.35 33.66
N GLY A 216 1.51 50.12 34.68
CA GLY A 216 0.16 50.61 34.83
C GLY A 216 0.09 51.95 35.53
N MET A 217 -1.07 52.57 35.40
CA MET A 217 -1.40 53.88 35.92
C MET A 217 -2.74 53.80 36.65
N GLN A 218 -2.84 54.51 37.77
CA GLN A 218 -4.09 54.71 38.50
C GLN A 218 -4.46 56.18 38.47
N PHE A 219 -5.75 56.46 38.33
CA PHE A 219 -6.32 57.79 38.40
C PHE A 219 -7.41 57.83 39.47
N SER A 220 -7.22 58.66 40.49
CA SER A 220 -8.25 58.97 41.48
C SER A 220 -9.44 59.64 40.80
N THR A 221 -10.66 59.15 41.03
CA THR A 221 -11.89 59.82 40.59
C THR A 221 -12.67 60.45 41.74
N SER A 222 -12.48 59.99 42.98
CA SER A 222 -13.03 60.57 44.23
C SER A 222 -12.13 60.18 45.41
N GLN A 223 -12.45 60.66 46.62
CA GLN A 223 -11.80 60.19 47.85
C GLN A 223 -11.95 58.67 48.04
N ASP A 224 -13.03 58.09 47.50
CA ASP A 224 -13.39 56.69 47.70
C ASP A 224 -13.23 55.81 46.46
N SER A 225 -12.82 56.33 45.31
CA SER A 225 -12.73 55.54 44.07
C SER A 225 -11.62 55.93 43.12
N ALA A 226 -11.17 54.95 42.33
CA ALA A 226 -10.15 55.13 41.30
C ALA A 226 -10.31 54.16 40.12
N VAL A 227 -9.71 54.54 38.99
CA VAL A 227 -9.58 53.74 37.76
C VAL A 227 -8.13 53.33 37.58
N THR A 228 -7.87 52.07 37.23
CA THR A 228 -6.55 51.57 36.86
C THR A 228 -6.51 51.22 35.37
N MET A 229 -5.36 51.45 34.75
CA MET A 229 -5.05 51.02 33.38
C MET A 229 -3.70 50.31 33.43
N GLN A 230 -3.57 49.18 32.76
CA GLN A 230 -2.31 48.44 32.72
C GLN A 230 -2.03 47.89 31.33
N VAL A 231 -0.74 47.73 31.04
CA VAL A 231 -0.20 47.06 29.87
C VAL A 231 0.87 46.08 30.30
N SER A 232 1.03 45.00 29.56
CA SER A 232 2.09 44.01 29.78
C SER A 232 2.69 43.56 28.45
N TRP A 233 3.97 43.16 28.48
CA TRP A 233 4.70 42.68 27.32
C TRP A 233 5.67 41.57 27.72
N ASP A 234 5.72 40.50 26.92
CA ASP A 234 6.50 39.29 27.20
C ASP A 234 7.70 39.08 26.26
N GLY A 235 7.97 40.03 25.36
CA GLY A 235 8.97 39.84 24.30
C GLY A 235 8.37 39.65 22.90
N ASN A 236 7.12 39.17 22.83
CA ASN A 236 6.43 38.76 21.61
C ASN A 236 5.03 39.39 21.50
N ALA A 237 4.23 39.32 22.56
CA ALA A 237 2.85 39.79 22.61
C ALA A 237 2.66 40.87 23.68
N THR A 238 1.60 41.68 23.51
CA THR A 238 1.20 42.73 24.44
C THR A 238 -0.19 42.45 24.97
N GLY A 239 -0.39 42.61 26.28
CA GLY A 239 -1.69 42.58 26.96
C GLY A 239 -2.04 43.96 27.49
N ALA A 240 -3.33 44.26 27.62
CA ALA A 240 -3.80 45.49 28.25
C ALA A 240 -5.11 45.26 29.00
N GLY A 241 -5.34 46.04 30.05
CA GLY A 241 -6.55 45.96 30.87
C GLY A 241 -6.87 47.28 31.55
N VAL A 242 -8.13 47.45 31.93
CA VAL A 242 -8.61 48.58 32.72
C VAL A 242 -9.51 48.07 33.84
N GLY A 243 -9.45 48.71 35.01
CA GLY A 243 -10.24 48.35 36.18
C GLY A 243 -10.79 49.59 36.88
N PHE A 244 -11.88 49.42 37.62
CA PHE A 244 -12.45 50.45 38.50
C PHE A 244 -12.68 49.84 39.87
N HIS A 245 -12.41 50.61 40.92
CA HIS A 245 -12.73 50.22 42.29
C HIS A 245 -13.25 51.41 43.10
N SER A 246 -14.10 51.11 44.09
CA SER A 246 -14.64 52.07 45.06
C SER A 246 -14.76 51.42 46.42
N ASN A 247 -14.57 52.20 47.49
CA ASN A 247 -14.85 51.81 48.86
C ASN A 247 -16.24 52.35 49.27
N PHE A 248 -16.85 51.78 50.31
CA PHE A 248 -18.14 52.18 50.88
C PHE A 248 -18.07 52.28 52.41
#